data_AF-A0A1J5SGC5-F1
#
_entry.id   AF-A0A1J5SGC5-F1
#
_cell.length_a   1.000
_cell.length_b   1.000
_cell.length_c   1.000
_cell.angle_alpha   90.00
_cell.angle_beta   90.00
_cell.angle_gamma   90.00
#
_symmetry.space_group_name_H-M   'P 1'
#
loop_
_entity.id
_entity.type
_entity.pdbx_description
1 polymer ?
#
loop_
_entity_poly.entity_id
_entity_poly.type
_entity_poly.pdbx_seq_one_letter_code
_entity_poly.pdbx_strand_id
1 'polypeptide(L)' 'MPQDRRDKETRYKGMQFLLGHELPNLYFHVTTAYNILRHNGIEIGKRDYLGNP' A
#
# COMPACT_ATOMS: atom_id res chain seq x y z
N MET A 1 -28.99 -6.06 -9.24
CA MET A 1 -28.05 -5.92 -10.38
C MET A 1 -26.63 -5.89 -9.82
N PRO A 2 -25.83 -6.97 -9.94
CA PRO A 2 -24.40 -6.89 -9.65
C PRO A 2 -23.78 -6.02 -10.74
N GLN A 3 -23.21 -4.87 -10.37
CA GLN A 3 -22.40 -4.10 -11.30
C GLN A 3 -21.11 -4.88 -11.52
N ASP A 4 -21.07 -5.55 -12.66
CA ASP A 4 -19.90 -6.11 -13.28
C ASP A 4 -18.78 -5.06 -13.33
N ARG A 5 -17.74 -5.26 -12.52
CA ARG A 5 -16.56 -4.37 -12.44
C ARG A 5 -15.50 -4.70 -13.49
N ARG A 6 -15.87 -5.37 -14.58
CA ARG A 6 -14.93 -5.63 -15.68
C ARG A 6 -14.49 -4.31 -16.33
N ASP A 7 -13.23 -3.98 -16.04
CA ASP A 7 -12.28 -3.16 -16.79
C ASP A 7 -12.81 -1.85 -17.38
N LYS A 8 -13.05 -0.87 -16.51
CA LYS A 8 -13.01 0.54 -16.90
C LYS A 8 -11.57 1.04 -16.80
N GLU A 9 -10.91 1.21 -17.94
CA GLU A 9 -9.58 1.81 -18.01
C GLU A 9 -9.63 3.22 -17.40
N THR A 10 -8.90 3.42 -16.30
CA THR A 10 -8.82 4.72 -15.63
C THR A 10 -7.46 5.33 -15.94
N ARG A 11 -7.45 6.53 -16.53
CA ARG A 11 -6.22 7.23 -16.92
C ARG A 11 -5.92 8.37 -15.97
N TYR A 12 -4.66 8.44 -15.55
CA TYR A 12 -4.13 9.48 -14.67
C TYR A 12 -2.92 10.15 -15.32
N LYS A 13 -2.69 11.44 -14.99
CA LYS A 13 -1.35 12.03 -15.19
C LYS A 13 -0.38 11.36 -14.21
N GLY A 14 0.88 11.17 -14.60
CA GLY A 14 1.86 10.42 -13.81
C GLY A 14 1.95 10.85 -12.33
N MET A 15 2.05 12.16 -12.06
CA MET A 15 2.10 12.66 -10.68
C MET A 15 0.80 12.46 -9.90
N GLN A 16 -0.35 12.56 -10.57
CA GLN A 16 -1.65 12.33 -9.93
C GLN A 16 -1.82 10.85 -9.56
N PHE A 17 -1.37 9.95 -10.44
CA PHE A 17 -1.35 8.51 -10.16
C PHE A 17 -0.44 8.20 -8.99
N LEU A 18 0.81 8.67 -9.05
CA LEU A 18 1.80 8.37 -8.03
C LEU A 18 1.36 8.86 -6.65
N LEU A 19 0.98 10.14 -6.54
CA LEU A 19 0.68 10.74 -5.24
C LEU A 19 -0.72 10.39 -4.72
N GLY A 20 -1.70 10.28 -5.63
CA GLY A 20 -3.11 10.10 -5.25
C GLY A 20 -3.58 8.65 -5.22
N HIS A 21 -2.86 7.73 -5.87
CA HIS A 21 -3.26 6.32 -5.97
C HIS A 21 -2.15 5.39 -5.47
N GLU A 22 -0.97 5.40 -6.08
CA GLU A 22 0.04 4.38 -5.83
C GLU A 22 0.71 4.51 -4.46
N LEU A 23 1.15 5.71 -4.06
CA LEU A 23 1.81 5.88 -2.76
C LEU A 23 0.90 5.47 -1.58
N PRO A 24 -0.38 5.91 -1.51
CA PRO A 24 -1.29 5.42 -0.48
C PRO A 24 -1.45 3.89 -0.47
N ASN A 25 -1.62 3.27 -1.64
CA ASN A 25 -1.77 1.81 -1.75
C ASN A 25 -0.49 1.08 -1.31
N LEU A 26 0.68 1.55 -1.74
CA LEU A 26 1.97 0.99 -1.34
C LEU A 26 2.14 1.01 0.18
N TYR A 27 1.94 2.17 0.82
CA TYR A 27 2.06 2.28 2.27
C TYR A 27 1.01 1.47 3.03
N PHE A 28 -0.21 1.36 2.51
CA PHE A 28 -1.24 0.50 3.08
C PHE A 28 -0.77 -0.97 3.12
N HIS A 29 -0.25 -1.50 2.01
CA HIS A 29 0.19 -2.88 1.93
C HIS A 29 1.46 -3.15 2.75
N VAL A 30 2.46 -2.25 2.73
CA VAL A 30 3.67 -2.39 3.54
C VAL A 30 3.34 -2.36 5.04
N THR A 31 2.50 -1.42 5.47
CA THR A 31 2.05 -1.33 6.88
C THR A 31 1.26 -2.57 7.29
N THR A 32 0.40 -3.08 6.41
CA THR A 32 -0.37 -4.30 6.67
C THR A 32 0.56 -5.51 6.86
N ALA A 33 1.56 -5.69 5.99
CA ALA A 33 2.55 -6.76 6.13
C ALA A 33 3.37 -6.62 7.42
N TYR A 34 3.85 -5.41 7.73
CA TYR A 34 4.53 -5.11 8.99
C TYR A 34 3.67 -5.50 10.20
N ASN A 35 2.39 -5.15 10.19
CA ASN A 35 1.47 -5.48 11.29
C ASN A 35 1.25 -6.98 11.44
N ILE A 36 1.09 -7.72 10.34
CA ILE A 36 0.92 -9.18 10.38
C ILE A 36 2.14 -9.85 11.01
N LEU A 37 3.34 -9.48 10.56
CA LEU A 37 4.59 -10.05 11.08
C LEU A 37 4.78 -9.72 12.56
N ARG A 38 4.58 -8.46 12.94
CA ARG A 38 4.68 -8.01 14.33
C ARG A 38 3.64 -8.69 15.23
N HIS A 39 2.42 -8.88 14.73
CA HIS A 39 1.36 -9.57 15.46
C HIS A 39 1.71 -11.05 15.71
N ASN A 40 2.41 -11.70 14.77
CA ASN A 40 2.90 -13.07 14.92
C ASN A 40 4.20 -13.18 15.75
N GLY A 41 4.62 -12.10 16.43
CA GLY A 41 5.76 -12.13 17.35
C GLY A 41 7.13 -11.92 16.69
N ILE A 42 7.19 -11.57 15.40
CA ILE A 42 8.46 -11.14 14.79
C ILE A 42 8.88 -9.79 15.38
N GLU A 43 10.11 -9.73 15.89
CA GLU A 43 10.71 -8.53 16.50
C GLU A 43 11.14 -7.48 15.46
N ILE A 44 10.18 -6.97 14.68
CA ILE A 44 10.38 -5.81 13.79
C ILE A 44 9.82 -4.55 14.43
N GLY A 45 10.49 -3.43 14.25
CA GLY A 45 10.15 -2.13 14.82
C GLY A 45 10.07 -1.01 13.77
N LYS A 46 9.86 0.21 14.26
CA LYS A 46 9.72 1.41 13.42
C LYS A 46 10.94 1.63 12.51
N ARG A 47 12.15 1.27 12.95
CA ARG A 47 13.37 1.40 12.15
C ARG A 47 13.39 0.44 10.95
N ASP A 48 12.83 -0.76 11.09
CA ASP A 48 12.71 -1.72 10.00
C ASP A 48 11.68 -1.24 8.95
N TYR A 49 10.65 -0.52 9.39
CA TYR A 49 9.66 0.10 8.50
C TYR A 49 10.21 1.35 7.78
N LEU A 50 10.92 2.23 8.48
CA LEU A 50 11.44 3.49 7.91
C LEU A 50 12.77 3.33 7.15
N GLY A 51 13.52 2.25 7.41
CA GLY A 51 14.89 2.09 6.96
C GLY A 51 15.90 2.86 7.81
N ASN A 52 17.19 2.71 7.50
CA ASN A 52 18.24 3.56 8.04
C ASN A 52 18.42 4.78 7.13
N PRO A 53 18.59 6.01 7.68
CA PRO A 53 18.93 7.19 6.91
C PRO A 53 20.30 7.08 6.23
#